data_AF-A0A2P5X425-F1
#
_entry.id   AF-A0A2P5X425-F1
#
_cell.length_a   1.000
_cell.length_b   1.000
_cell.length_c   1.000
_cell.angle_alpha   90.00
_cell.angle_beta   90.00
_cell.angle_gamma   90.00
#
_symmetry.space_group_name_H-M   'P 1'
#
loop_
_entity.id
_entity.type
_entity.pdbx_description
1 polymer ?
#
loop_
_entity_poly.entity_id
_entity_poly.type
_entity_poly.pdbx_seq_one_letter_code
_entity_poly.pdbx_strand_id
1 'polypeptide(L)'
;MTGLEVEDRRWVSKDEEMLQITLKYFVNLLLALETGDDERLLGLVENIITKSMNDELLKPFTEEEIGHAVKTIAPLKAPGIDGLPTIFYQR
;
A
#
# COMPACT_ATOMS: atom_id res chain seq x y z
N MET A 1 14.30 23.66 17.20
CA MET A 1 14.98 23.48 15.90
C MET A 1 14.75 22.03 15.51
N THR A 2 14.00 21.78 14.43
CA THR A 2 13.65 20.41 14.01
C THR A 2 14.81 19.84 13.19
N GLY A 3 15.18 18.60 13.43
CA GLY A 3 16.31 17.94 12.78
C GLY A 3 16.36 16.46 13.11
N LEU A 4 17.18 15.72 12.36
CA LEU A 4 17.47 14.29 12.58
C LEU A 4 18.94 14.12 12.96
N GLU A 5 19.20 13.27 13.95
CA GLU A 5 20.54 12.76 14.23
C GLU A 5 20.75 11.45 13.46
N VAL A 6 21.78 11.39 12.61
CA VAL A 6 22.14 10.17 11.86
C VAL A 6 23.21 9.36 12.61
N GLU A 7 23.44 8.10 12.19
CA GLU A 7 24.32 7.14 12.87
C GLU A 7 25.75 7.66 13.16
N ASP A 8 26.30 8.49 12.27
CA ASP A 8 27.60 9.15 12.46
C ASP A 8 27.59 10.31 13.48
N ARG A 9 26.53 10.43 14.30
CA ARG A 9 26.25 11.52 15.25
C ARG A 9 26.20 12.90 14.62
N ARG A 10 25.85 12.95 13.33
CA ARG A 10 25.70 14.19 12.57
C ARG A 10 24.26 14.68 12.67
N TRP A 11 24.08 15.96 12.98
CA TRP A 11 22.77 16.60 12.99
C TRP A 11 22.43 17.16 11.60
N VAL A 12 21.23 16.83 11.10
CA VAL A 12 20.72 17.27 9.81
C VAL A 12 19.42 18.04 10.01
N SER A 13 19.33 19.25 9.47
CA SER A 13 18.14 20.12 9.60
C SER A 13 17.61 20.64 8.28
N LYS A 14 18.20 20.26 7.14
CA LYS A 14 17.71 20.63 5.80
C LYS A 14 16.62 19.67 5.38
N ASP A 15 15.44 20.18 5.03
CA ASP A 15 14.26 19.37 4.73
C ASP A 15 14.50 18.28 3.68
N GLU A 16 15.13 18.62 2.56
CA GLU A 16 15.46 17.64 1.51
C GLU A 16 16.35 16.51 2.03
N GLU A 17 17.35 16.85 2.85
CA GLU A 17 18.29 15.86 3.37
C GLU A 17 17.61 14.97 4.43
N MET A 18 16.78 15.56 5.29
CA MET A 18 15.95 14.82 6.24
C MET A 18 14.98 13.87 5.53
N LEU A 19 14.36 14.31 4.42
CA LEU A 19 13.49 13.48 3.60
C LEU A 19 14.23 12.27 3.05
N GLN A 20 15.40 12.48 2.43
CA GLN A 20 16.20 11.39 1.86
C GLN A 20 16.66 10.38 2.92
N ILE A 21 17.08 10.86 4.09
CA ILE A 21 17.45 10.00 5.23
C ILE A 21 16.25 9.19 5.70
N THR A 22 15.10 9.83 5.87
CA THR A 22 13.87 9.20 6.33
C THR A 22 13.39 8.14 5.33
N LEU A 23 13.38 8.46 4.04
CA LEU A 23 13.03 7.52 2.98
C LEU A 23 13.96 6.32 2.98
N LYS A 24 15.28 6.54 2.99
CA LYS A 24 16.26 5.46 3.03
C LYS A 24 16.07 4.56 4.26
N TYR A 25 15.84 5.15 5.44
CA TYR A 25 15.58 4.41 6.66
C TYR A 25 14.34 3.52 6.54
N PHE A 26 13.20 4.07 6.12
CA PHE A 26 11.97 3.30 6.02
C PHE A 26 12.01 2.27 4.89
N VAL A 27 12.64 2.56 3.75
CA VAL A 27 12.86 1.56 2.69
C VAL A 27 13.68 0.39 3.24
N ASN A 28 14.81 0.66 3.90
CA ASN A 28 15.64 -0.40 4.48
C ASN A 28 14.91 -1.18 5.57
N LEU A 29 14.16 -0.49 6.44
CA LEU A 29 13.37 -1.13 7.50
C LEU A 29 12.30 -2.06 6.91
N LEU A 30 11.55 -1.58 5.91
CA LEU A 30 10.47 -2.33 5.29
C LEU A 30 11.00 -3.51 4.45
N LEU A 31 12.11 -3.33 3.74
CA LEU A 31 12.76 -4.43 3.02
C LEU A 31 13.44 -5.45 3.95
N ALA A 32 14.00 -5.01 5.08
CA ALA A 32 14.57 -5.92 6.07
C ALA A 32 13.50 -6.83 6.69
N LEU A 33 12.25 -6.37 6.78
CA LEU A 33 11.12 -7.20 7.25
C LEU A 33 10.79 -8.34 6.26
N GLU A 34 11.14 -8.24 4.98
CA GLU A 34 10.96 -9.32 4.01
C GLU A 34 11.99 -10.45 4.18
N THR A 35 13.03 -10.26 5.00
CA THR A 35 14.10 -11.27 5.19
C THR A 35 13.77 -12.36 6.22
N GLY A 36 12.61 -12.27 6.87
CA GLY A 36 12.13 -13.27 7.81
C GLY A 36 10.77 -13.78 7.38
N ASP A 37 10.75 -14.74 6.45
CA ASP A 37 9.62 -15.67 6.37
C ASP A 37 9.68 -16.52 7.65
N ASP A 38 9.24 -15.95 8.77
CA ASP A 38 9.13 -16.70 10.02
C ASP A 38 7.89 -17.58 9.86
N GLU A 39 8.05 -18.67 9.11
CA GLU A 39 7.03 -19.70 8.90
C GLU A 39 6.45 -20.17 10.25
N ARG A 40 7.22 -20.02 11.35
CA ARG A 40 6.74 -20.27 12.71
C ARG A 40 5.67 -19.30 13.17
N LEU A 41 5.75 -18.00 12.81
CA LEU A 41 4.72 -17.00 13.10
C LEU A 41 3.54 -17.14 12.15
N LEU A 42 3.79 -17.30 10.86
CA LEU A 42 2.71 -17.48 9.87
C LEU A 42 1.96 -18.79 10.07
N GLY A 43 2.62 -19.85 10.56
CA GLY A 43 2.00 -21.10 10.94
C GLY A 43 1.08 -21.03 12.17
N LEU A 44 1.13 -19.93 12.95
CA LEU A 44 0.15 -19.67 14.03
C LEU A 44 -1.16 -19.08 13.49
N VAL A 45 -1.14 -18.52 12.28
CA VAL A 45 -2.31 -17.96 11.63
C VAL A 45 -2.97 -19.07 10.82
N GLU A 46 -4.27 -19.29 11.05
CA GLU A 46 -5.02 -20.24 10.24
C GLU A 46 -5.04 -19.80 8.77
N ASN A 47 -4.57 -20.67 7.88
CA ASN A 47 -4.64 -20.40 6.45
C ASN A 47 -6.07 -20.64 5.93
N ILE A 48 -6.79 -19.55 5.69
CA ILE A 48 -8.13 -19.56 5.10
C ILE A 48 -8.15 -19.20 3.61
N ILE A 49 -7.02 -18.75 3.05
CA ILE A 49 -6.89 -18.37 1.64
C ILE A 49 -6.09 -19.46 0.94
N THR A 50 -6.80 -20.37 0.27
CA THR A 50 -6.15 -21.40 -0.53
C THR A 50 -5.33 -20.78 -1.66
N LYS A 51 -4.34 -21.53 -2.17
CA LYS A 51 -3.54 -21.09 -3.32
C LYS A 51 -4.42 -20.69 -4.52
N SER A 52 -5.47 -21.46 -4.82
CA SER A 52 -6.40 -21.15 -5.91
C SER A 52 -7.15 -19.82 -5.70
N MET A 53 -7.57 -19.52 -4.47
CA MET A 53 -8.21 -18.24 -4.15
C MET A 53 -7.23 -17.08 -4.34
N ASN A 54 -5.99 -17.25 -3.88
CA ASN A 54 -4.95 -16.24 -4.07
C ASN A 54 -4.61 -16.04 -5.56
N ASP A 55 -4.51 -17.14 -6.31
CA ASP A 55 -4.30 -17.10 -7.76
C ASP A 55 -5.46 -16.38 -8.49
N GLU A 56 -6.70 -16.46 -7.98
CA GLU A 56 -7.82 -15.68 -8.48
C GLU A 56 -7.73 -14.20 -8.11
N LEU A 57 -7.39 -13.89 -6.85
CA LEU A 57 -7.26 -12.50 -6.35
C LEU A 57 -6.13 -11.71 -7.03
N LEU A 58 -5.09 -12.40 -7.51
CA LEU A 58 -3.94 -11.80 -8.20
C LEU A 58 -4.10 -11.67 -9.72
N LYS A 59 -5.21 -12.16 -10.29
CA LYS A 59 -5.44 -12.02 -11.74
C LYS A 59 -5.62 -10.55 -12.13
N PRO A 60 -5.21 -10.16 -13.35
CA PRO A 60 -5.59 -8.87 -13.90
C PRO A 60 -7.12 -8.73 -13.96
N PHE A 61 -7.62 -7.56 -13.59
CA PHE A 61 -9.04 -7.25 -13.71
C PHE A 61 -9.48 -7.26 -15.16
N THR A 62 -10.70 -7.72 -15.42
CA THR A 62 -11.32 -7.64 -16.75
C THR A 62 -12.19 -6.39 -16.89
N GLU A 63 -12.46 -6.00 -18.14
CA GLU A 63 -13.35 -4.86 -18.42
C GLU A 63 -14.76 -5.10 -17.85
N GLU A 64 -15.24 -6.35 -17.91
CA GLU A 64 -16.54 -6.75 -17.38
C GLU A 64 -16.60 -6.62 -15.85
N GLU A 65 -15.55 -7.04 -15.14
CA GLU A 65 -15.45 -6.92 -13.69
C GLU A 65 -15.45 -5.44 -13.27
N ILE A 66 -14.65 -4.62 -13.96
CA ILE A 66 -14.60 -3.17 -13.72
C ILE A 66 -15.97 -2.54 -13.97
N GLY A 67 -16.60 -2.85 -15.11
CA GLY A 67 -17.92 -2.32 -15.47
C GLY A 67 -19.00 -2.72 -14.48
N HIS A 68 -19.01 -3.98 -14.02
CA HIS A 68 -19.92 -4.45 -12.98
C HIS A 68 -19.67 -3.72 -11.66
N ALA A 69 -18.42 -3.66 -11.20
CA ALA A 69 -18.06 -2.98 -9.96
C ALA A 69 -18.51 -1.51 -9.96
N VAL A 70 -18.21 -0.77 -11.03
CA VAL A 70 -18.61 0.63 -11.18
C VAL A 70 -20.13 0.79 -11.06
N LYS A 71 -20.92 -0.09 -11.69
CA LYS A 71 -22.39 -0.06 -11.63
C LYS A 71 -22.96 -0.38 -10.25
N THR A 72 -22.25 -1.13 -9.42
CA THR A 72 -22.70 -1.47 -8.05
C THR A 72 -22.46 -0.38 -7.01
N ILE A 73 -21.61 0.61 -7.31
CA ILE A 73 -21.30 1.70 -6.37
C ILE A 73 -22.49 2.67 -6.26
N ALA A 74 -22.70 3.28 -5.09
CA ALA A 74 -23.74 4.31 -4.95
C ALA A 74 -23.41 5.55 -5.82
N PRO A 75 -24.35 6.10 -6.62
CA PRO A 75 -24.06 7.18 -7.57
C PRO A 75 -23.46 8.45 -6.96
N LEU A 76 -23.83 8.76 -5.72
CA LEU A 76 -23.39 9.92 -4.94
C LEU A 76 -22.36 9.57 -3.86
N LYS A 77 -21.60 8.47 -4.03
CA LYS A 77 -20.46 8.15 -3.16
C LYS A 77 -19.44 9.30 -3.21
N ALA A 78 -18.67 9.46 -2.13
CA ALA A 78 -17.64 10.47 -2.02
C ALA A 78 -16.66 10.41 -3.22
N PRO A 79 -16.26 11.56 -3.78
CA PRO A 79 -15.38 11.60 -4.94
C PRO A 79 -13.97 11.11 -4.60
N GLY A 80 -13.27 10.62 -5.62
CA GLY A 80 -11.86 10.28 -5.51
C GLY A 80 -10.98 11.53 -5.53
N ILE A 81 -9.67 11.32 -5.75
CA ILE A 81 -8.71 12.41 -5.95
C ILE A 81 -9.03 13.30 -7.18
N ASP A 82 -9.87 12.79 -8.08
CA ASP A 82 -10.38 13.48 -9.27
C ASP A 82 -11.51 14.49 -8.96
N GLY A 83 -12.11 14.43 -7.77
CA GLY A 83 -13.25 15.28 -7.39
C GLY A 83 -14.58 14.90 -8.06
N LEU A 84 -14.65 13.80 -8.82
CA LEU A 84 -15.85 13.40 -9.55
C LEU A 84 -16.65 12.34 -8.77
N PRO A 85 -17.95 12.54 -8.54
CA PRO A 85 -18.83 11.50 -8.02
C PRO A 85 -18.94 10.29 -8.95
N THR A 86 -19.26 9.12 -8.42
CA THR A 86 -19.26 7.87 -9.19
C THR A 86 -20.24 7.86 -10.38
N ILE A 87 -21.33 8.63 -10.32
CA ILE A 87 -22.31 8.74 -11.42
C ILE A 87 -21.69 9.11 -12.78
N PHE A 88 -20.56 9.82 -12.81
CA PHE A 88 -19.87 10.16 -14.05
C PHE A 88 -19.33 8.94 -14.81
N TYR A 89 -19.06 7.86 -14.07
CA TYR A 89 -18.51 6.61 -14.59
C TYR A 89 -19.59 5.53 -14.82
N GLN A 90 -20.81 5.74 -14.32
CA GLN A 90 -21.92 4.78 -14.35
C GLN A 90 -22.82 4.93 -15.58
N ARG A 91 -22.23 5.11 -16.75
CA ARG A 91 -22.99 5.20 -18.01
C ARG A 91 -23.39 3.83 -18.57
#